data_AF-A0A453EEZ7-F1
#
_entry.id   AF-A0A453EEZ7-F1
#
_cell.length_a   1.000
_cell.length_b   1.000
_cell.length_c   1.000
_cell.angle_alpha   90.00
_cell.angle_beta   90.00
_cell.angle_gamma   90.00
#
_symmetry.space_group_name_H-M   'P 1'
#
loop_
_entity.id
_entity.type
_entity.pdbx_description
1 polymer ?
#
loop_
_entity_poly.entity_id
_entity_poly.type
_entity_poly.pdbx_seq_one_letter_code
_entity_poly.pdbx_strand_id
1 'polypeptide(L)'
;MKIHHFRRRGKPVSPSYGKPTPAMGGLFFIPIGILVARRHAGSNSSGVNGTAIITLIFAVVGLLDDISNLVVDRNRKIPQWIRFLVQTAAGIYFFIWLGSANISTPYNMKFIVPLPPPFGLAFMGKLYLVMATVCSLSMGTGVTLVDGLDGLAGGVAALALVGLSVAALPICSELSVFGASMSGACTGFLLHNRYRASIVMGRVGSFALGGALATIAACSGMFIPMLIACSVFFLELLVVILQVPLSMTLKHIHGTNRSFQRILPSHYYLRLWGIKEPYIVAGAYIMTCFLTVLAGYLGLVSA
;
A
#
# COMPACT_ATOMS: atom_id res chain seq x y z
N MET A 1 30.78 3.44 -8.77
CA MET A 1 29.30 3.34 -8.73
C MET A 1 28.76 4.62 -8.08
N LYS A 2 28.40 5.65 -8.84
CA LYS A 2 27.85 6.91 -8.29
C LYS A 2 26.41 6.64 -7.86
N ILE A 3 26.17 6.58 -6.56
CA ILE A 3 24.83 6.40 -5.97
C ILE A 3 24.06 7.69 -6.26
N HIS A 4 23.22 7.68 -7.30
CA HIS A 4 22.36 8.81 -7.64
C HIS A 4 21.27 9.00 -6.58
N HIS A 5 21.05 10.26 -6.21
CA HIS A 5 20.36 10.65 -4.99
C HIS A 5 18.85 10.81 -5.18
N PHE A 6 18.06 10.25 -4.25
CA PHE A 6 16.61 10.42 -4.21
C PHE A 6 16.25 11.76 -3.55
N ARG A 7 15.85 12.77 -4.34
CA ARG A 7 15.37 14.05 -3.82
C ARG A 7 13.84 14.03 -3.75
N ARG A 8 13.27 13.81 -2.55
CA ARG A 8 11.81 13.88 -2.30
C ARG A 8 11.27 15.24 -2.76
N ARG A 9 10.22 15.26 -3.60
CA ARG A 9 9.44 16.48 -3.85
C ARG A 9 8.68 16.81 -2.57
N GLY A 10 8.98 17.96 -1.94
CA GLY A 10 8.19 18.48 -0.81
C GLY A 10 8.97 19.02 0.39
N LYS A 11 10.30 18.81 0.50
CA LYS A 11 11.10 19.51 1.53
C LYS A 11 11.31 20.98 1.10
N PRO A 12 10.79 21.98 1.83
CA PRO A 12 11.26 23.35 1.68
C PRO A 12 12.70 23.43 2.16
N VAL A 13 13.43 24.41 1.62
CA VAL A 13 14.83 24.69 1.89
C VAL A 13 15.04 24.90 3.39
N SER A 14 15.57 23.88 4.07
CA SER A 14 16.34 24.06 5.29
C SER A 14 17.74 23.48 5.02
N PRO A 15 18.82 24.18 5.39
CA PRO A 15 20.18 23.75 5.08
C PRO A 15 20.58 22.63 6.04
N SER A 16 19.99 21.44 5.89
CA SER A 16 20.47 20.27 6.62
C SER A 16 21.58 19.63 5.80
N TYR A 17 22.80 19.94 6.22
CA TYR A 17 24.08 19.30 5.90
C TYR A 17 24.07 17.82 6.34
N GLY A 18 23.21 17.00 5.75
CA GLY A 18 23.02 15.59 6.09
C GLY A 18 23.22 14.72 4.87
N LYS A 19 24.01 13.66 5.01
CA LYS A 19 24.28 12.66 3.95
C LYS A 19 22.97 12.23 3.29
N PRO A 20 22.93 12.09 1.94
CA PRO A 20 21.74 11.67 1.23
C PRO A 20 21.31 10.28 1.70
N THR A 21 20.05 10.14 2.09
CA THR A 21 19.49 8.87 2.56
C THR A 21 19.31 7.91 1.38
N PRO A 22 19.88 6.69 1.41
CA PRO A 22 19.62 5.68 0.39
C PRO A 22 18.12 5.38 0.28
N ALA A 23 17.62 5.34 -0.96
CA ALA A 23 16.27 4.92 -1.29
C ALA A 23 16.25 3.45 -1.70
N MET A 24 15.05 2.87 -1.84
CA MET A 24 14.80 1.47 -2.21
C MET A 24 14.92 0.47 -1.04
N GLY A 25 14.56 0.89 0.18
CA GLY A 25 14.48 0.01 1.36
C GLY A 25 13.57 -1.21 1.18
N GLY A 26 12.56 -1.10 0.29
CA GLY A 26 11.70 -2.22 -0.12
C GLY A 26 12.46 -3.46 -0.56
N LEU A 27 13.61 -3.29 -1.22
CA LEU A 27 14.43 -4.40 -1.71
C LEU A 27 14.89 -5.35 -0.58
N PHE A 28 15.01 -4.85 0.64
CA PHE A 28 15.50 -5.63 1.77
C PHE A 28 14.36 -6.33 2.51
N PHE A 29 13.31 -5.60 2.89
CA PHE A 29 12.31 -6.17 3.79
C PHE A 29 11.25 -7.02 3.08
N ILE A 30 10.91 -6.74 1.81
CA ILE A 30 9.90 -7.53 1.08
C ILE A 30 10.34 -8.99 0.92
N PRO A 31 11.56 -9.30 0.43
CA PRO A 31 11.98 -10.70 0.28
C PRO A 31 12.07 -11.42 1.61
N ILE A 32 12.45 -10.72 2.69
CA ILE A 32 12.51 -11.30 4.04
C ILE A 32 11.11 -11.69 4.52
N GLY A 33 10.12 -10.80 4.36
CA GLY A 33 8.73 -11.09 4.71
C GLY A 33 8.18 -12.30 3.94
N ILE A 34 8.39 -12.34 2.62
CA ILE A 34 7.97 -13.47 1.77
C ILE A 34 8.67 -14.79 2.17
N LEU A 35 9.98 -14.74 2.45
CA LEU A 35 10.75 -15.92 2.84
C LEU A 35 10.28 -16.49 4.17
N VAL A 36 10.03 -15.64 5.16
CA VAL A 36 9.49 -16.04 6.47
C VAL A 36 8.09 -16.63 6.30
N ALA A 37 7.22 -16.00 5.50
CA ALA A 37 5.89 -16.50 5.20
C ALA A 37 5.93 -17.91 4.61
N ARG A 38 6.75 -18.10 3.57
CA ARG A 38 6.86 -19.38 2.85
C ARG A 38 7.43 -20.49 3.72
N ARG A 39 8.36 -20.15 4.63
CA ARG A 39 8.93 -21.11 5.58
C ARG A 39 7.90 -21.61 6.59
N HIS A 40 7.01 -20.74 7.07
CA HIS A 40 6.01 -21.10 8.08
C HIS A 40 4.71 -21.69 7.48
N ALA A 41 4.26 -21.19 6.33
CA ALA A 41 3.06 -21.69 5.67
C ALA A 41 3.28 -22.98 4.85
N GLY A 42 4.54 -23.35 4.59
CA GLY A 42 4.90 -24.51 3.77
C GLY A 42 4.89 -24.21 2.27
N SER A 43 5.75 -24.92 1.51
CA SER A 43 5.97 -24.64 0.08
C SER A 43 4.81 -25.03 -0.85
N ASN A 44 3.81 -25.77 -0.34
CA ASN A 44 2.71 -26.31 -1.15
C ASN A 44 1.42 -25.47 -1.05
N SER A 45 1.41 -24.40 -0.24
CA SER A 45 0.28 -23.47 -0.18
C SER A 45 0.14 -22.68 -1.48
N SER A 46 -0.92 -22.94 -2.23
CA SER A 46 -1.24 -22.19 -3.46
C SER A 46 -1.57 -20.72 -3.16
N GLY A 47 -2.19 -20.45 -2.01
CA GLY A 47 -2.54 -19.10 -1.54
C GLY A 47 -1.31 -18.24 -1.25
N VAL A 48 -0.39 -18.74 -0.42
CA VAL A 48 0.83 -17.98 -0.05
C VAL A 48 1.78 -17.82 -1.22
N ASN A 49 1.93 -18.85 -2.06
CA ASN A 49 2.76 -18.73 -3.26
C ASN A 49 2.18 -17.68 -4.22
N GLY A 50 0.86 -17.64 -4.35
CA GLY A 50 0.14 -16.62 -5.09
C GLY A 50 0.41 -15.21 -4.61
N THR A 51 0.11 -14.93 -3.34
CA THR A 51 0.33 -13.61 -2.74
C THR A 51 1.81 -13.21 -2.82
N ALA A 52 2.74 -14.14 -2.63
CA ALA A 52 4.17 -13.92 -2.81
C ALA A 52 4.55 -13.51 -4.25
N ILE A 53 4.02 -14.20 -5.27
CA ILE A 53 4.30 -13.87 -6.67
C ILE A 53 3.78 -12.47 -7.01
N ILE A 54 2.55 -12.14 -6.61
CA ILE A 54 1.95 -10.86 -6.96
C ILE A 54 2.65 -9.72 -6.23
N THR A 55 2.97 -9.89 -4.94
CA THR A 55 3.76 -8.90 -4.19
C THR A 55 5.12 -8.66 -4.82
N LEU A 56 5.77 -9.71 -5.31
CA LEU A 56 7.04 -9.61 -6.04
C LEU A 56 6.86 -8.88 -7.39
N ILE A 57 5.80 -9.16 -8.15
CA ILE A 57 5.49 -8.42 -9.39
C ILE A 57 5.32 -6.93 -9.11
N PHE A 58 4.55 -6.55 -8.10
CA PHE A 58 4.41 -5.15 -7.71
C PHE A 58 5.73 -4.53 -7.20
N ALA A 59 6.56 -5.31 -6.49
CA ALA A 59 7.90 -4.88 -6.08
C ALA A 59 8.80 -4.60 -7.28
N VAL A 60 8.78 -5.47 -8.30
CA VAL A 60 9.55 -5.32 -9.55
C VAL A 60 9.06 -4.11 -10.34
N VAL A 61 7.75 -3.90 -10.45
CA VAL A 61 7.20 -2.68 -11.06
C VAL A 61 7.68 -1.42 -10.33
N GLY A 62 7.68 -1.45 -9.00
CA GLY A 62 8.20 -0.35 -8.18
C GLY A 62 9.71 -0.14 -8.37
N LEU A 63 10.47 -1.22 -8.51
CA LEU A 63 11.91 -1.20 -8.79
C LEU A 63 12.22 -0.56 -10.13
N LEU A 64 11.48 -0.95 -11.17
CA LEU A 64 11.64 -0.39 -12.51
C LEU A 64 11.37 1.11 -12.50
N ASP A 65 10.36 1.57 -11.74
CA ASP A 65 10.06 2.99 -11.63
C ASP A 65 11.12 3.76 -10.82
N ASP A 66 11.61 3.19 -9.70
CA ASP A 66 12.71 3.79 -8.93
C ASP A 66 14.00 3.87 -9.74
N ILE A 67 14.39 2.80 -10.45
CA ILE A 67 15.57 2.78 -11.34
C ILE A 67 15.40 3.80 -12.46
N SER A 68 14.22 3.85 -13.10
CA SER A 68 13.99 4.80 -14.18
C SER A 68 14.07 6.25 -13.73
N ASN A 69 13.63 6.56 -12.50
CA ASN A 69 13.79 7.89 -11.92
C ASN A 69 15.25 8.22 -11.55
N LEU A 70 16.10 7.21 -11.35
CA LEU A 70 17.51 7.37 -11.00
C LEU A 70 18.42 7.47 -12.24
N VAL A 71 18.12 6.70 -13.28
CA VAL A 71 18.94 6.56 -14.49
C VAL A 71 18.62 7.66 -15.51
N VAL A 72 17.35 8.06 -15.64
CA VAL A 72 16.96 9.02 -16.66
C VAL A 72 17.18 10.45 -16.20
N ASP A 73 17.96 11.21 -16.97
CA ASP A 73 18.23 12.62 -16.75
C ASP A 73 16.94 13.44 -16.57
N ARG A 74 17.09 14.56 -15.83
CA ARG A 74 16.03 15.45 -15.32
C ARG A 74 14.96 15.88 -16.34
N ASN A 75 15.26 15.78 -17.64
CA ASN A 75 14.43 16.23 -18.76
C ASN A 75 13.51 15.14 -19.37
N ARG A 76 13.74 13.85 -19.13
CA ARG A 76 12.86 12.77 -19.63
C ARG A 76 12.27 11.96 -18.49
N LYS A 77 11.49 12.61 -17.64
CA LYS A 77 10.70 11.87 -16.63
C LYS A 77 9.71 10.97 -17.35
N ILE A 78 9.61 9.70 -16.93
CA ILE A 78 8.57 8.80 -17.43
C ILE A 78 7.21 9.48 -17.23
N PRO A 79 6.41 9.62 -18.31
CA PRO A 79 5.10 10.22 -18.21
C PRO A 79 4.22 9.40 -17.26
N GLN A 80 3.43 10.11 -16.45
CA GLN A 80 2.62 9.51 -15.39
C GLN A 80 1.64 8.44 -15.92
N TRP A 81 1.19 8.57 -17.17
CA TRP A 81 0.34 7.59 -17.86
C TRP A 81 1.00 6.23 -18.06
N ILE A 82 2.30 6.17 -18.36
CA ILE A 82 3.01 4.88 -18.52
C ILE A 82 3.10 4.14 -17.19
N ARG A 83 3.32 4.86 -16.08
CA ARG A 83 3.33 4.26 -14.74
C ARG A 83 1.99 3.64 -14.39
N PHE A 84 0.92 4.37 -14.68
CA PHE A 84 -0.44 3.89 -14.47
C PHE A 84 -0.74 2.66 -15.34
N LEU A 85 -0.29 2.63 -16.61
CA LEU A 85 -0.44 1.47 -17.48
C LEU A 85 0.27 0.23 -16.95
N VAL A 86 1.52 0.34 -16.49
CA VAL A 86 2.28 -0.80 -15.95
C VAL A 86 1.61 -1.32 -14.67
N GLN A 87 1.15 -0.44 -13.81
CA GLN A 87 0.41 -0.82 -12.60
C GLN A 87 -0.92 -1.49 -12.93
N THR A 88 -1.61 -1.02 -13.99
CA THR A 88 -2.87 -1.60 -14.47
C THR A 88 -2.63 -2.98 -15.08
N ALA A 89 -1.55 -3.15 -15.84
CA ALA A 89 -1.15 -4.44 -16.39
C ALA A 89 -0.84 -5.47 -15.27
N ALA A 90 -0.16 -5.05 -14.21
CA ALA A 90 0.07 -5.89 -13.03
C ALA A 90 -1.25 -6.27 -12.33
N GLY A 91 -2.21 -5.33 -12.24
CA GLY A 91 -3.56 -5.60 -11.73
C GLY A 91 -4.35 -6.58 -12.61
N ILE A 92 -4.24 -6.48 -13.94
CA ILE A 92 -4.87 -7.41 -14.89
C ILE A 92 -4.23 -8.80 -14.79
N TYR A 93 -2.90 -8.89 -14.65
CA TYR A 93 -2.25 -10.18 -14.38
C TYR A 93 -2.79 -10.79 -13.08
N PHE A 94 -2.95 -9.97 -12.03
CA PHE A 94 -3.54 -10.42 -10.78
C PHE A 94 -4.97 -10.94 -10.95
N PHE A 95 -5.80 -10.25 -11.75
CA PHE A 95 -7.15 -10.72 -12.12
C PHE A 95 -7.13 -12.11 -12.77
N ILE A 96 -6.25 -12.30 -13.77
CA ILE A 96 -6.17 -13.56 -14.51
C ILE A 96 -5.69 -14.69 -13.60
N TRP A 97 -4.67 -14.42 -12.78
CA TRP A 97 -4.14 -15.38 -11.83
C TRP A 97 -5.17 -15.75 -10.76
N LEU A 98 -5.87 -14.78 -10.17
CA LEU A 98 -6.91 -15.04 -9.16
C LEU A 98 -8.08 -15.85 -9.76
N GLY A 99 -8.41 -15.62 -11.03
CA GLY A 99 -9.41 -16.38 -11.77
C GLY A 99 -9.00 -17.84 -12.04
N SER A 100 -7.71 -18.10 -12.27
CA SER A 100 -7.19 -19.45 -12.57
C SER A 100 -6.73 -20.23 -11.33
N ALA A 101 -6.39 -19.55 -10.24
CA ALA A 101 -5.93 -20.19 -9.02
C ALA A 101 -7.06 -21.00 -8.37
N ASN A 102 -6.78 -22.26 -8.05
CA ASN A 102 -7.62 -23.08 -7.18
C ASN A 102 -7.13 -22.90 -5.74
N ILE A 103 -7.58 -21.83 -5.11
CA ILE A 103 -7.33 -21.59 -3.69
C ILE A 103 -8.36 -22.44 -2.95
N SER A 104 -7.89 -23.39 -2.16
CA SER A 104 -8.70 -24.24 -1.29
C SER A 104 -9.21 -23.42 -0.10
N THR A 105 -10.10 -22.47 -0.38
CA THR A 105 -10.91 -21.81 0.64
C THR A 105 -12.23 -22.56 0.79
N PRO A 106 -12.82 -22.60 2.01
CA PRO A 106 -14.04 -23.38 2.28
C PRO A 106 -15.24 -23.02 1.40
N TYR A 107 -15.23 -21.89 0.69
CA TYR A 107 -16.37 -21.38 -0.07
C TYR A 107 -16.14 -21.17 -1.57
N ASN A 108 -15.03 -21.67 -2.16
CA ASN A 108 -14.73 -21.43 -3.57
C ASN A 108 -14.87 -19.91 -3.90
N MET A 109 -14.23 -19.07 -3.06
CA MET A 109 -14.44 -17.62 -2.84
C MET A 109 -14.13 -16.72 -4.04
N LYS A 110 -14.25 -17.21 -5.27
CA LYS A 110 -14.10 -16.40 -6.48
C LYS A 110 -15.20 -15.34 -6.61
N PHE A 111 -16.28 -15.41 -5.82
CA PHE A 111 -17.48 -14.63 -6.05
C PHE A 111 -18.23 -14.14 -4.80
N ILE A 112 -17.77 -14.43 -3.59
CA ILE A 112 -18.54 -14.16 -2.36
C ILE A 112 -17.76 -13.24 -1.43
N VAL A 113 -18.41 -12.15 -0.99
CA VAL A 113 -17.88 -11.24 0.04
C VAL A 113 -18.64 -11.50 1.35
N PRO A 114 -17.97 -11.93 2.42
CA PRO A 114 -18.57 -11.99 3.75
C PRO A 114 -18.87 -10.58 4.25
N LEU A 115 -20.14 -10.29 4.49
CA LEU A 115 -20.59 -9.05 5.11
C LEU A 115 -20.81 -9.27 6.61
N PRO A 116 -20.65 -8.22 7.44
CA PRO A 116 -21.02 -8.30 8.85
C PRO A 116 -22.51 -8.69 9.00
N PRO A 117 -22.87 -9.44 10.05
CA PRO A 117 -24.27 -9.70 10.38
C PRO A 117 -25.06 -8.39 10.44
N PRO A 118 -26.28 -8.32 9.86
CA PRO A 118 -27.13 -9.41 9.38
C PRO A 118 -27.03 -9.73 7.87
N PHE A 119 -26.13 -9.08 7.13
CA PHE A 119 -26.18 -9.07 5.65
C PHE A 119 -25.67 -10.37 4.98
N GLY A 120 -24.98 -11.24 5.72
CA GLY A 120 -24.58 -12.57 5.24
C GLY A 120 -23.56 -12.56 4.10
N LEU A 121 -23.76 -13.43 3.11
CA LEU A 121 -22.82 -13.64 2.00
C LEU A 121 -23.33 -12.93 0.73
N ALA A 122 -22.60 -11.93 0.22
CA ALA A 122 -22.95 -11.28 -1.04
C ALA A 122 -22.24 -11.92 -2.23
N PHE A 123 -23.02 -12.45 -3.19
CA PHE A 123 -22.50 -12.99 -4.45
C PHE A 123 -22.29 -11.87 -5.47
N MET A 124 -21.03 -11.54 -5.76
CA MET A 124 -20.61 -10.45 -6.65
C MET A 124 -20.23 -10.92 -8.06
N GLY A 125 -20.05 -12.22 -8.30
CA GLY A 125 -19.69 -12.71 -9.64
C GLY A 125 -18.41 -12.04 -10.19
N LYS A 126 -18.36 -11.76 -11.49
CA LYS A 126 -17.20 -11.10 -12.14
C LYS A 126 -16.84 -9.73 -11.57
N LEU A 127 -17.77 -9.05 -10.86
CA LEU A 127 -17.49 -7.77 -10.20
C LEU A 127 -16.46 -7.91 -9.09
N TYR A 128 -16.39 -9.09 -8.44
CA TYR A 128 -15.38 -9.39 -7.42
C TYR A 128 -13.96 -9.22 -7.96
N LEU A 129 -13.71 -9.76 -9.16
CA LEU A 129 -12.40 -9.71 -9.79
C LEU A 129 -12.05 -8.27 -10.22
N VAL A 130 -13.02 -7.51 -10.74
CA VAL A 130 -12.82 -6.09 -11.07
C VAL A 130 -12.48 -5.30 -9.80
N MET A 131 -13.24 -5.51 -8.72
CA MET A 131 -12.98 -4.88 -7.43
C MET A 131 -11.57 -5.21 -6.90
N ALA A 132 -11.14 -6.46 -7.00
CA ALA A 132 -9.79 -6.88 -6.60
C ALA A 132 -8.69 -6.12 -7.38
N THR A 133 -8.86 -5.92 -8.69
CA THR A 133 -7.89 -5.13 -9.48
C THR A 133 -7.85 -3.66 -9.05
N VAL A 134 -9.02 -3.05 -8.87
CA VAL A 134 -9.15 -1.65 -8.44
C VAL A 134 -8.57 -1.46 -7.05
N CYS A 135 -8.80 -2.41 -6.14
CA CYS A 135 -8.18 -2.44 -4.81
C CYS A 135 -6.65 -2.52 -4.88
N SER A 136 -6.09 -3.36 -5.76
CA SER A 136 -4.62 -3.46 -5.92
C SER A 136 -3.98 -2.16 -6.43
N LEU A 137 -4.63 -1.52 -7.41
CA LEU A 137 -4.22 -0.24 -7.99
C LEU A 137 -4.32 0.90 -6.98
N SER A 138 -5.48 1.01 -6.32
CA SER A 138 -5.72 2.04 -5.31
C SER A 138 -4.76 1.89 -4.13
N MET A 139 -4.51 0.67 -3.65
CA MET A 139 -3.57 0.43 -2.56
C MET A 139 -2.13 0.81 -2.90
N GLY A 140 -1.59 0.33 -4.01
CA GLY A 140 -0.22 0.69 -4.41
C GLY A 140 -0.04 2.21 -4.52
N THR A 141 -1.04 2.90 -5.05
CA THR A 141 -1.03 4.36 -5.16
C THR A 141 -1.17 5.04 -3.80
N GLY A 142 -2.10 4.58 -2.96
CA GLY A 142 -2.36 5.11 -1.62
C GLY A 142 -1.15 5.00 -0.70
N VAL A 143 -0.51 3.83 -0.64
CA VAL A 143 0.72 3.63 0.15
C VAL A 143 1.84 4.56 -0.34
N THR A 144 1.95 4.75 -1.66
CA THR A 144 2.94 5.66 -2.25
C THR A 144 2.68 7.12 -1.91
N LEU A 145 1.41 7.53 -1.81
CA LEU A 145 1.06 8.88 -1.36
C LEU A 145 1.46 9.08 0.11
N VAL A 146 1.25 8.08 0.97
CA VAL A 146 1.55 8.12 2.41
C VAL A 146 3.05 8.02 2.73
N ASP A 147 3.88 7.49 1.82
CA ASP A 147 5.35 7.42 1.98
C ASP A 147 6.08 8.79 1.89
N GLY A 148 5.36 9.89 2.15
CA GLY A 148 5.90 11.25 2.19
C GLY A 148 6.69 11.58 3.48
N LEU A 149 6.33 10.95 4.60
CA LEU A 149 6.92 11.17 5.92
C LEU A 149 7.68 9.93 6.43
N ASP A 150 8.76 10.16 7.18
CA ASP A 150 9.60 9.10 7.73
C ASP A 150 8.81 8.24 8.74
N GLY A 151 8.71 6.93 8.49
CA GLY A 151 8.01 5.97 9.33
C GLY A 151 6.50 5.90 9.12
N LEU A 152 5.89 6.83 8.38
CA LEU A 152 4.43 6.89 8.26
C LEU A 152 3.88 5.66 7.51
N ALA A 153 4.27 5.47 6.25
CA ALA A 153 3.76 4.38 5.43
C ALA A 153 4.10 3.00 5.98
N GLY A 154 5.35 2.79 6.42
CA GLY A 154 5.79 1.50 6.98
C GLY A 154 5.02 1.08 8.23
N GLY A 155 4.72 2.01 9.13
CA GLY A 155 4.02 1.70 10.39
C GLY A 155 2.53 1.53 10.21
N VAL A 156 1.89 2.38 9.40
CA VAL A 156 0.49 2.21 9.04
C VAL A 156 0.30 0.88 8.30
N ALA A 157 1.20 0.51 7.40
CA ALA A 157 1.12 -0.77 6.69
C ALA A 157 1.38 -1.96 7.61
N ALA A 158 2.33 -1.87 8.54
CA ALA A 158 2.58 -2.91 9.53
C ALA A 158 1.32 -3.20 10.36
N LEU A 159 0.68 -2.15 10.88
CA LEU A 159 -0.56 -2.26 11.65
C LEU A 159 -1.71 -2.81 10.78
N ALA A 160 -1.88 -2.30 9.56
CA ALA A 160 -2.91 -2.77 8.64
C ALA A 160 -2.76 -4.27 8.30
N LEU A 161 -1.53 -4.74 8.12
CA LEU A 161 -1.21 -6.15 7.92
C LEU A 161 -1.53 -7.02 9.15
N VAL A 162 -1.34 -6.51 10.37
CA VAL A 162 -1.78 -7.21 11.59
C VAL A 162 -3.31 -7.36 11.57
N GLY A 163 -4.05 -6.26 11.35
CA GLY A 163 -5.52 -6.30 11.32
C GLY A 163 -6.04 -7.30 10.28
N LEU A 164 -5.45 -7.30 9.08
CA LEU A 164 -5.81 -8.26 8.03
C LEU A 164 -5.39 -9.70 8.36
N SER A 165 -4.23 -9.89 9.01
CA SER A 165 -3.81 -11.23 9.43
C SER A 165 -4.81 -11.82 10.42
N VAL A 166 -5.28 -11.04 11.40
CA VAL A 166 -6.29 -11.47 12.37
C VAL A 166 -7.62 -11.76 11.68
N ALA A 167 -8.06 -10.88 10.77
CA ALA A 167 -9.29 -11.07 10.01
C ALA A 167 -9.25 -12.32 9.10
N ALA A 168 -8.08 -12.70 8.58
CA ALA A 168 -7.91 -13.86 7.70
C ALA A 168 -7.71 -15.18 8.45
N LEU A 169 -7.39 -15.17 9.75
CA LEU A 169 -7.19 -16.38 10.58
C LEU A 169 -8.29 -17.44 10.42
N PRO A 170 -9.59 -17.11 10.58
CA PRO A 170 -10.67 -18.11 10.49
C PRO A 170 -10.89 -18.68 9.09
N ILE A 171 -10.47 -17.97 8.04
CA ILE A 171 -10.72 -18.35 6.64
C ILE A 171 -9.53 -19.13 6.08
N CYS A 172 -8.33 -18.59 6.26
CA CYS A 172 -7.07 -19.11 5.72
C CYS A 172 -5.92 -18.75 6.65
N SER A 173 -5.55 -19.68 7.53
CA SER A 173 -4.42 -19.54 8.44
C SER A 173 -3.10 -19.23 7.71
N GLU A 174 -2.89 -19.79 6.52
CA GLU A 174 -1.67 -19.56 5.72
C GLU A 174 -1.54 -18.10 5.25
N LEU A 175 -2.66 -17.46 4.87
CA LEU A 175 -2.70 -16.04 4.50
C LEU A 175 -2.48 -15.14 5.72
N SER A 176 -2.96 -15.56 6.88
CA SER A 176 -2.69 -14.87 8.14
C SER A 176 -1.19 -14.87 8.47
N VAL A 177 -0.52 -16.01 8.31
CA VAL A 177 0.95 -16.13 8.47
C VAL A 177 1.68 -15.20 7.50
N PHE A 178 1.21 -15.11 6.24
CA PHE A 178 1.78 -14.16 5.27
C PHE A 178 1.60 -12.70 5.72
N GLY A 179 0.43 -12.30 6.18
CA GLY A 179 0.19 -10.95 6.73
C GLY A 179 1.07 -10.64 7.94
N ALA A 180 1.15 -11.55 8.91
CA ALA A 180 1.95 -11.40 10.12
C ALA A 180 3.46 -11.29 9.82
N SER A 181 3.98 -12.12 8.93
CA SER A 181 5.39 -12.08 8.51
C SER A 181 5.75 -10.78 7.78
N MET A 182 4.88 -10.28 6.90
CA MET A 182 5.06 -8.99 6.25
C MET A 182 4.99 -7.83 7.25
N SER A 183 4.11 -7.91 8.26
CA SER A 183 4.09 -6.92 9.35
C SER A 183 5.39 -6.93 10.17
N GLY A 184 5.93 -8.12 10.47
CA GLY A 184 7.25 -8.30 11.07
C GLY A 184 8.39 -7.67 10.25
N ALA A 185 8.35 -7.86 8.92
CA ALA A 185 9.33 -7.24 8.03
C ALA A 185 9.22 -5.70 8.02
N CYS A 186 8.00 -5.17 8.00
CA CYS A 186 7.75 -3.72 8.09
C CYS A 186 8.21 -3.13 9.42
N THR A 187 7.97 -3.81 10.55
CA THR A 187 8.42 -3.37 11.88
C THR A 187 9.95 -3.38 12.00
N GLY A 188 10.63 -4.39 11.44
CA GLY A 188 12.09 -4.39 11.33
C GLY A 188 12.62 -3.25 10.45
N PHE A 189 11.94 -2.94 9.33
CA PHE A 189 12.26 -1.81 8.48
C PHE A 189 12.08 -0.45 9.20
N LEU A 190 11.05 -0.31 10.03
CA LEU A 190 10.78 0.92 10.80
C LEU A 190 11.91 1.33 11.73
N LEU A 191 12.71 0.38 12.24
CA LEU A 191 13.90 0.70 13.03
C LEU A 191 14.89 1.60 12.25
N HIS A 192 14.92 1.47 10.92
CA HIS A 192 15.76 2.24 10.01
C HIS A 192 15.00 3.39 9.33
N ASN A 193 13.66 3.35 9.32
CA ASN A 193 12.80 4.35 8.66
C ASN A 193 12.17 5.36 9.63
N ARG A 194 12.32 5.19 10.95
CA ARG A 194 11.88 6.17 11.96
C ARG A 194 12.56 7.52 11.80
N TYR A 195 11.88 8.60 12.21
CA TYR A 195 12.45 9.95 12.16
C TYR A 195 13.73 10.07 13.02
N ARG A 196 14.88 10.51 12.47
CA ARG A 196 15.21 10.80 11.05
C ARG A 196 15.61 9.53 10.30
N ALA A 197 15.00 9.26 9.15
CA ALA A 197 15.20 7.98 8.45
C ALA A 197 16.64 7.80 7.95
N SER A 198 17.19 6.60 8.13
CA SER A 198 18.45 6.19 7.49
C SER A 198 18.21 5.56 6.11
N ILE A 199 17.08 4.87 5.92
CA ILE A 199 16.69 4.21 4.67
C ILE A 199 15.28 4.62 4.30
N VAL A 200 15.05 4.98 3.04
CA VAL A 200 13.72 5.34 2.51
C VAL A 200 13.11 4.15 1.77
N MET A 201 11.81 3.92 1.97
CA MET A 201 11.07 2.76 1.47
C MET A 201 11.14 2.64 -0.07
N GLY A 202 10.87 3.73 -0.78
CA GLY A 202 10.87 3.77 -2.25
C GLY A 202 9.60 3.13 -2.84
N ARG A 203 9.42 3.27 -4.16
CA ARG A 203 8.26 2.71 -4.87
C ARG A 203 8.23 1.19 -4.86
N VAL A 204 9.41 0.57 -4.79
CA VAL A 204 9.55 -0.89 -4.57
C VAL A 204 8.71 -1.32 -3.36
N GLY A 205 8.93 -0.66 -2.22
CA GLY A 205 8.25 -0.95 -0.97
C GLY A 205 6.75 -0.65 -1.04
N SER A 206 6.39 0.56 -1.47
CA SER A 206 5.01 1.01 -1.42
C SER A 206 4.08 0.22 -2.34
N PHE A 207 4.54 -0.11 -3.56
CA PHE A 207 3.76 -0.95 -4.47
C PHE A 207 3.65 -2.39 -3.98
N ALA A 208 4.74 -2.97 -3.45
CA ALA A 208 4.70 -4.32 -2.91
C ALA A 208 3.75 -4.45 -1.71
N LEU A 209 3.77 -3.48 -0.78
CA LEU A 209 2.83 -3.48 0.35
C LEU A 209 1.39 -3.28 -0.09
N GLY A 210 1.15 -2.40 -1.08
CA GLY A 210 -0.18 -2.23 -1.64
C GLY A 210 -0.70 -3.52 -2.31
N GLY A 211 0.17 -4.22 -3.05
CA GLY A 211 -0.11 -5.54 -3.60
C GLY A 211 -0.36 -6.58 -2.51
N ALA A 212 0.43 -6.59 -1.44
CA ALA A 212 0.29 -7.55 -0.33
C ALA A 212 -1.07 -7.41 0.34
N LEU A 213 -1.45 -6.18 0.71
CA LEU A 213 -2.73 -5.88 1.35
C LEU A 213 -3.91 -6.29 0.45
N ALA A 214 -3.87 -5.91 -0.83
CA ALA A 214 -4.94 -6.22 -1.77
C ALA A 214 -5.07 -7.72 -2.06
N THR A 215 -3.95 -8.44 -2.16
CA THR A 215 -3.96 -9.88 -2.45
C THR A 215 -4.39 -10.71 -1.25
N ILE A 216 -3.99 -10.35 -0.04
CA ILE A 216 -4.50 -10.98 1.19
C ILE A 216 -6.03 -10.84 1.23
N ALA A 217 -6.55 -9.62 1.04
CA ALA A 217 -7.98 -9.35 1.08
C ALA A 217 -8.76 -10.06 -0.04
N ALA A 218 -8.20 -10.14 -1.24
CA ALA A 218 -8.83 -10.79 -2.38
C ALA A 218 -8.70 -12.32 -2.35
N CYS A 219 -7.74 -12.90 -1.63
CA CYS A 219 -7.68 -14.34 -1.43
C CYS A 219 -8.56 -14.78 -0.25
N SER A 220 -8.70 -13.93 0.78
CA SER A 220 -9.55 -14.19 1.95
C SER A 220 -10.99 -13.68 1.79
N GLY A 221 -11.31 -12.94 0.72
CA GLY A 221 -12.60 -12.23 0.56
C GLY A 221 -12.85 -11.07 1.53
N MET A 222 -11.88 -10.73 2.39
CA MET A 222 -12.03 -9.76 3.47
C MET A 222 -11.79 -8.32 3.00
N PHE A 223 -12.58 -7.86 2.03
CA PHE A 223 -12.49 -6.48 1.53
C PHE A 223 -12.90 -5.43 2.57
N ILE A 224 -13.93 -5.70 3.38
CA ILE A 224 -14.39 -4.73 4.38
C ILE A 224 -13.33 -4.52 5.47
N PRO A 225 -12.76 -5.58 6.10
CA PRO A 225 -11.63 -5.41 7.01
C PRO A 225 -10.44 -4.71 6.36
N MET A 226 -10.14 -5.00 5.08
CA MET A 226 -9.09 -4.30 4.35
C MET A 226 -9.36 -2.79 4.25
N LEU A 227 -10.57 -2.38 3.87
CA LEU A 227 -10.96 -0.97 3.76
C LEU A 227 -10.76 -0.24 5.10
N ILE A 228 -11.14 -0.88 6.20
CA ILE A 228 -11.05 -0.30 7.55
C ILE A 228 -9.59 -0.22 8.00
N ALA A 229 -8.85 -1.33 7.92
CA ALA A 229 -7.45 -1.42 8.33
C ALA A 229 -6.55 -0.48 7.52
N CYS A 230 -6.85 -0.28 6.24
CA CYS A 230 -6.09 0.57 5.32
C CYS A 230 -6.71 1.96 5.12
N SER A 231 -7.64 2.35 5.98
CA SER A 231 -8.40 3.61 5.84
C SER A 231 -7.52 4.84 5.68
N VAL A 232 -6.38 4.92 6.37
CA VAL A 232 -5.43 6.04 6.21
C VAL A 232 -4.91 6.15 4.76
N PHE A 233 -4.59 5.02 4.11
CA PHE A 233 -4.18 5.00 2.70
C PHE A 233 -5.32 5.41 1.77
N PHE A 234 -6.53 4.92 2.05
CA PHE A 234 -7.72 5.26 1.26
C PHE A 234 -8.10 6.74 1.37
N LEU A 235 -8.12 7.29 2.58
CA LEU A 235 -8.46 8.69 2.82
C LEU A 235 -7.47 9.62 2.14
N GLU A 236 -6.17 9.32 2.22
CA GLU A 236 -5.14 10.10 1.52
C GLU A 236 -5.29 10.04 0.01
N LEU A 237 -5.58 8.86 -0.55
CA LEU A 237 -5.87 8.71 -1.96
C LEU A 237 -7.13 9.49 -2.36
N LEU A 238 -8.20 9.39 -1.57
CA LEU A 238 -9.48 10.04 -1.84
C LEU A 238 -9.35 11.57 -1.80
N VAL A 239 -8.61 12.11 -0.83
CA VAL A 239 -8.29 13.55 -0.76
C VAL A 239 -7.59 14.01 -2.03
N VAL A 240 -6.58 13.28 -2.50
CA VAL A 240 -5.86 13.64 -3.74
C VAL A 240 -6.77 13.54 -4.96
N ILE A 241 -7.59 12.48 -5.06
CA ILE A 241 -8.54 12.30 -6.17
C ILE A 241 -9.56 13.44 -6.21
N LEU A 242 -10.10 13.88 -5.06
CA LEU A 242 -11.06 14.99 -4.99
C LEU A 242 -10.42 16.35 -5.29
N GLN A 243 -9.15 16.56 -4.93
CA GLN A 243 -8.44 17.82 -5.22
C GLN A 243 -8.23 18.04 -6.72
N VAL A 244 -8.03 16.99 -7.51
CA VAL A 244 -7.79 17.10 -8.96
C VAL A 244 -8.94 17.79 -9.71
N PRO A 245 -10.20 17.31 -9.67
CA PRO A 245 -11.31 17.95 -10.38
C PRO A 245 -11.59 19.34 -9.81
N LEU A 246 -11.53 19.54 -8.48
CA LEU A 246 -11.68 20.87 -7.88
C LEU A 246 -10.66 21.85 -8.46
N SER A 247 -9.39 21.46 -8.54
CA SER A 247 -8.34 22.30 -9.11
C SER A 247 -8.53 22.59 -10.61
N MET A 248 -9.10 21.64 -11.36
CA MET A 248 -9.43 21.82 -12.78
C MET A 248 -10.60 22.78 -12.94
N THR A 249 -11.67 22.61 -12.16
CA THR A 249 -12.88 23.45 -12.19
C THR A 249 -12.55 24.88 -11.77
N LEU A 250 -11.77 25.08 -10.70
CA LEU A 250 -11.33 26.41 -10.28
C LEU A 250 -10.48 27.12 -11.34
N LYS A 251 -9.59 26.39 -12.03
CA LYS A 251 -8.82 26.94 -13.17
C LYS A 251 -9.73 27.36 -14.32
N HIS A 252 -10.74 26.55 -14.63
CA HIS A 252 -11.69 26.83 -15.71
C HIS A 252 -12.59 28.03 -15.39
N ILE A 253 -12.98 28.22 -14.13
CA ILE A 253 -13.88 29.31 -13.71
C ILE A 253 -13.12 30.64 -13.55
N HIS A 254 -11.95 30.65 -12.92
CA HIS A 254 -11.29 31.89 -12.52
C HIS A 254 -10.26 32.41 -13.53
N GLY A 255 -9.97 31.67 -14.61
CA GLY A 255 -9.06 32.10 -15.69
C GLY A 255 -7.63 32.48 -15.26
N THR A 256 -7.29 32.29 -13.98
CA THR A 256 -6.06 32.80 -13.37
C THR A 256 -5.19 31.67 -12.86
N ASN A 257 -3.93 31.68 -13.30
CA ASN A 257 -2.81 30.90 -12.77
C ASN A 257 -2.42 31.31 -11.32
N ARG A 258 -3.35 31.79 -10.51
CA ARG A 258 -3.07 32.19 -9.13
C ARG A 258 -3.07 30.95 -8.22
N SER A 259 -1.89 30.34 -8.07
CA SER A 259 -1.26 29.73 -6.88
C SER A 259 -2.08 29.03 -5.78
N PHE A 260 -3.37 28.71 -5.97
CA PHE A 260 -4.20 28.11 -4.94
C PHE A 260 -4.27 26.59 -5.12
N GLN A 261 -3.70 25.91 -4.13
CA GLN A 261 -3.62 24.45 -3.94
C GLN A 261 -2.76 23.72 -4.98
N ARG A 262 -1.46 23.65 -4.69
CA ARG A 262 -0.71 22.46 -5.12
C ARG A 262 -1.44 21.23 -4.54
N ILE A 263 -1.73 20.24 -5.39
CA ILE A 263 -2.30 18.96 -4.97
C ILE A 263 -1.29 18.29 -4.04
N LEU A 264 -1.61 18.23 -2.75
CA LEU A 264 -0.77 17.65 -1.74
C LEU A 264 -1.60 16.68 -0.88
N PRO A 265 -1.02 15.54 -0.48
CA PRO A 265 -1.58 14.70 0.56
C PRO A 265 -1.83 15.47 1.87
N SER A 266 -2.77 14.96 2.68
CA SER A 266 -3.22 15.59 3.92
C SER A 266 -2.08 15.82 4.92
N HIS A 267 -1.16 14.85 5.07
CA HIS A 267 -0.03 14.95 5.97
C HIS A 267 0.95 16.08 5.61
N TYR A 268 0.98 16.53 4.35
CA TYR A 268 1.75 17.72 3.98
C TYR A 268 1.09 19.02 4.45
N TYR A 269 -0.24 19.10 4.46
CA TYR A 269 -0.92 20.28 5.03
C TYR A 269 -0.67 20.40 6.53
N LEU A 270 -0.70 19.28 7.25
CA LEU A 270 -0.35 19.23 8.68
C LEU A 270 1.08 19.75 8.93
N ARG A 271 2.02 19.39 8.04
CA ARG A 271 3.40 19.91 8.09
C ARG A 271 3.46 21.40 7.77
N LEU A 272 2.71 21.89 6.79
CA LEU A 272 2.64 23.31 6.43
C LEU A 272 2.04 24.17 7.54
N TRP A 273 1.15 23.60 8.36
CA TRP A 273 0.63 24.22 9.58
C TRP A 273 1.62 24.23 10.75
N GLY A 274 2.84 23.71 10.57
CA GLY A 274 3.91 23.78 11.57
C GLY A 274 3.97 22.57 12.52
N ILE A 275 3.17 21.54 12.32
CA ILE A 275 3.21 20.32 13.15
C ILE A 275 4.49 19.53 12.83
N LYS A 276 5.24 19.14 13.87
CA LYS A 276 6.48 18.35 13.68
C LYS A 276 6.13 16.95 13.16
N GLU A 277 6.92 16.46 12.20
CA GLU A 277 6.76 15.14 11.57
C GLU A 277 6.48 13.97 12.55
N PRO A 278 7.23 13.79 13.66
CA PRO A 278 6.98 12.67 14.57
C PRO A 278 5.59 12.68 15.23
N TYR A 279 4.99 13.85 15.47
CA TYR A 279 3.64 13.93 16.03
C TYR A 279 2.57 13.52 15.02
N ILE A 280 2.75 13.86 13.74
CA ILE A 280 1.86 13.43 12.66
C ILE A 280 1.88 11.90 12.54
N VAL A 281 3.08 11.31 12.58
CA VAL A 281 3.26 9.86 12.51
C VAL A 281 2.64 9.16 13.72
N ALA A 282 2.88 9.67 14.93
CA ALA A 282 2.28 9.11 16.14
C ALA A 282 0.74 9.16 16.11
N GLY A 283 0.15 10.28 15.67
CA GLY A 283 -1.30 10.40 15.54
C GLY A 283 -1.88 9.39 14.53
N ALA A 284 -1.21 9.22 13.38
CA ALA A 284 -1.60 8.22 12.39
C ALA A 284 -1.52 6.79 12.94
N TYR A 285 -0.53 6.47 13.77
CA TYR A 285 -0.43 5.15 14.40
C TYR A 285 -1.54 4.89 15.40
N ILE A 286 -1.91 5.89 16.23
CA ILE A 286 -3.01 5.75 17.18
C ILE A 286 -4.33 5.49 16.44
N MET A 287 -4.61 6.28 15.39
CA MET A 287 -5.79 6.08 14.55
C MET A 287 -5.78 4.70 13.90
N THR A 288 -4.66 4.31 13.27
CA THR A 288 -4.55 3.01 12.61
C THR A 288 -4.69 1.86 13.59
N CYS A 289 -4.15 1.97 14.81
CA CYS A 289 -4.31 0.95 15.85
C CYS A 289 -5.78 0.69 16.16
N PHE A 290 -6.56 1.75 16.42
CA PHE A 290 -8.00 1.62 16.65
C PHE A 290 -8.73 0.97 15.47
N LEU A 291 -8.43 1.43 14.25
CA LEU A 291 -8.99 0.89 13.02
C LEU A 291 -8.63 -0.58 12.80
N THR A 292 -7.42 -1.00 13.16
CA THR A 292 -6.96 -2.40 13.00
C THR A 292 -7.62 -3.35 13.98
N VAL A 293 -7.87 -2.91 15.23
CA VAL A 293 -8.66 -3.70 16.19
C VAL A 293 -10.08 -3.88 15.68
N LEU A 294 -10.70 -2.81 15.17
CA LEU A 294 -12.04 -2.87 14.59
C LEU A 294 -12.09 -3.78 13.35
N ALA A 295 -11.10 -3.68 12.46
CA ALA A 295 -11.00 -4.52 11.27
C ALA A 295 -10.82 -6.00 11.62
N GLY A 296 -9.97 -6.32 12.60
CA GLY A 296 -9.77 -7.68 13.09
C GLY A 296 -11.05 -8.26 13.70
N TYR A 297 -11.74 -7.48 14.56
CA TYR A 297 -13.02 -7.87 15.15
C TYR A 297 -14.09 -8.14 14.09
N LEU A 298 -14.29 -7.21 13.17
CA LEU A 298 -15.25 -7.38 12.07
C LEU A 298 -14.90 -8.59 11.22
N GLY A 299 -13.61 -8.81 10.98
CA GLY A 299 -13.15 -9.96 10.22
C GLY A 299 -13.49 -11.29 10.89
N LEU A 300 -13.23 -11.40 12.19
CA LEU A 300 -13.57 -12.58 12.98
C LEU A 300 -15.07 -12.85 13.04
N VAL A 301 -15.91 -11.81 13.05
CA VAL A 301 -17.37 -11.93 13.10
C VAL A 301 -17.97 -12.27 11.72
N SER A 302 -17.34 -11.83 10.63
CA SER A 302 -17.83 -12.06 9.27
C SER A 302 -17.37 -13.38 8.64
N ALA A 303 -16.33 -13.99 9.20
CA ALA A 303 -15.78 -15.27 8.73
C ALA A 303 -16.61 -16.46 9.20
#